data_AF-A0A8C7DZY6-F1
#
_entry.id   AF-A0A8C7DZY6-F1
#
_cell.length_a   1.000
_cell.length_b   1.000
_cell.length_c   1.000
_cell.angle_alpha   90.00
_cell.angle_beta   90.00
_cell.angle_gamma   90.00
#
_symmetry.space_group_name_H-M   'P 1'
#
loop_
_entity.id
_entity.type
_entity.pdbx_description
1 polymer ?
#
loop_
_entity_poly.entity_id
_entity_poly.type
_entity_poly.pdbx_seq_one_letter_code
_entity_poly.pdbx_strand_id
1 'polypeptide(L)'
;MTTLTRQDLNFGQVVADVLSEFLEVAIHLILYVREVYPTGIFQKRKKYNVPVQMSCHPELNRYIQDTLHCIKPLLEKNDVEKVVLVILDKEHHPVERFVFEIMQPPLLAISSDSLLNHVEQLLRAFILKISVCDAVLDNNPPDCFLEEFDFHLRITGHWGPSWRH
;
A
#
# COMPACT_ATOMS: atom_id res chain seq x y z
N MET A 1 10.01 -26.53 -29.32
CA MET A 1 9.04 -25.97 -28.35
C MET A 1 9.84 -25.45 -27.19
N THR A 2 10.15 -24.16 -27.20
CA THR A 2 11.01 -23.51 -26.20
C THR A 2 10.15 -23.15 -25.00
N THR A 3 10.27 -23.92 -23.93
CA THR A 3 9.76 -23.58 -22.59
C THR A 3 10.44 -22.30 -22.12
N LEU A 4 9.66 -21.22 -22.02
CA LEU A 4 10.10 -19.94 -21.46
C LEU A 4 10.34 -20.12 -19.96
N THR A 5 11.60 -20.31 -19.60
CA THR A 5 12.07 -20.33 -18.22
C THR A 5 12.16 -18.91 -17.68
N ARG A 6 11.83 -18.78 -16.40
CA ARG A 6 11.87 -17.60 -15.53
C ARG A 6 13.22 -16.86 -15.54
N GLN A 7 13.51 -16.10 -16.59
CA GLN A 7 14.57 -15.08 -16.76
C GLN A 7 14.30 -14.52 -18.16
N ASP A 8 13.89 -13.27 -18.35
CA ASP A 8 14.76 -12.11 -18.20
C ASP A 8 13.92 -10.83 -17.93
N LEU A 9 14.05 -10.29 -16.72
CA LEU A 9 13.59 -8.97 -16.25
C LEU A 9 12.07 -8.66 -16.29
N ASN A 10 11.64 -8.01 -15.21
CA ASN A 10 10.56 -7.02 -15.14
C ASN A 10 9.14 -7.41 -14.65
N PHE A 11 8.71 -8.67 -14.50
CA PHE A 11 7.35 -8.89 -13.95
C PHE A 11 7.23 -8.52 -12.47
N GLY A 12 8.13 -9.04 -11.62
CA GLY A 12 8.14 -8.70 -10.19
C GLY A 12 8.38 -7.21 -9.94
N GLN A 13 9.21 -6.58 -10.78
CA GLN A 13 9.46 -5.13 -10.72
C GLN A 13 8.24 -4.32 -11.13
N VAL A 14 7.57 -4.67 -12.24
CA VAL A 14 6.31 -4.02 -12.66
C VAL A 14 5.23 -4.17 -11.60
N VAL A 15 5.07 -5.37 -11.02
CA VAL A 15 4.11 -5.59 -9.93
C VAL A 15 4.47 -4.76 -8.70
N ALA A 16 5.74 -4.73 -8.30
CA ALA A 16 6.20 -3.93 -7.18
C ALA A 16 5.98 -2.42 -7.44
N ASP A 17 6.28 -1.93 -8.64
CA ASP A 17 6.03 -0.53 -9.03
C ASP A 17 4.55 -0.17 -8.93
N VAL A 18 3.67 -1.00 -9.51
CA VAL A 18 2.23 -0.79 -9.49
C VAL A 18 1.68 -0.85 -8.06
N LEU A 19 2.12 -1.81 -7.25
CA LEU A 19 1.70 -1.95 -5.86
C LEU A 19 2.23 -0.80 -4.99
N SER A 20 3.49 -0.38 -5.17
CA SER A 20 4.06 0.75 -4.46
C SER A 20 3.33 2.06 -4.78
N GLU A 21 3.03 2.33 -6.06
CA GLU A 21 2.22 3.50 -6.43
C GLU A 21 0.81 3.43 -5.83
N PHE A 22 0.19 2.25 -5.87
CA PHE A 22 -1.14 2.05 -5.30
C PHE A 22 -1.16 2.28 -3.78
N LEU A 23 -0.20 1.69 -3.05
CA LEU A 23 -0.08 1.86 -1.61
C LEU A 23 0.17 3.31 -1.26
N GLU A 24 0.99 4.05 -2.02
CA GLU A 24 1.19 5.49 -1.82
C GLU A 24 -0.15 6.25 -1.89
N VAL A 25 -0.93 6.02 -2.95
CA VAL A 25 -2.21 6.71 -3.14
C VAL A 25 -3.22 6.29 -2.07
N ALA A 26 -3.28 5.00 -1.72
CA ALA A 26 -4.18 4.47 -0.71
C ALA A 26 -3.87 5.02 0.69
N ILE A 27 -2.59 5.08 1.08
CA ILE A 27 -2.15 5.64 2.36
C ILE A 27 -2.58 7.11 2.45
N HIS A 28 -2.21 7.94 1.46
CA HIS A 28 -2.61 9.35 1.45
C HIS A 28 -4.12 9.55 1.58
N LEU A 29 -4.89 8.73 0.87
CA LEU A 29 -6.34 8.81 0.91
C LEU A 29 -6.90 8.38 2.27
N ILE A 30 -6.37 7.33 2.90
CA ILE A 30 -6.78 6.90 4.25
C ILE A 30 -6.50 8.01 5.26
N LEU A 31 -5.31 8.64 5.21
CA LEU A 31 -4.95 9.73 6.11
C LEU A 31 -5.87 10.94 5.97
N TYR A 32 -6.35 11.20 4.75
CA TYR A 32 -7.34 12.23 4.51
C TYR A 32 -8.73 11.84 5.04
N VAL A 33 -9.23 10.65 4.67
CA VAL A 33 -10.60 10.21 4.99
C VAL A 33 -10.79 9.96 6.48
N ARG A 34 -9.76 9.51 7.18
CA ARG A 34 -9.79 9.29 8.64
C ARG A 34 -9.34 10.50 9.44
N GLU A 35 -9.15 11.64 8.77
CA GLU A 35 -8.77 12.94 9.37
C GLU A 35 -7.53 12.86 10.30
N VAL A 36 -6.59 11.94 10.02
CA VAL A 36 -5.34 11.77 10.78
C VAL A 36 -4.46 13.01 10.67
N TYR A 37 -4.56 13.71 9.53
CA TYR A 37 -3.91 15.00 9.32
C TYR A 37 -4.94 16.05 8.88
N PRO A 38 -4.68 17.35 9.16
CA PRO A 38 -5.58 18.42 8.75
C PRO A 38 -5.81 18.43 7.24
N THR A 39 -7.07 18.53 6.81
CA THR A 39 -7.44 18.53 5.38
C THR A 39 -6.73 19.60 4.56
N GLY A 40 -6.29 20.70 5.18
CA GLY A 40 -5.53 21.78 4.55
C GLY A 40 -4.17 21.39 3.97
N ILE A 41 -3.59 20.26 4.38
CA ILE A 41 -2.33 19.76 3.79
C ILE A 41 -2.55 18.89 2.55
N PHE A 42 -3.79 18.55 2.21
CA PHE A 42 -4.12 17.68 1.09
C PHE A 42 -4.61 18.48 -0.12
N GLN A 43 -4.21 18.01 -1.30
CA GLN A 43 -4.65 18.55 -2.58
C GLN A 43 -5.32 17.47 -3.42
N LYS A 44 -6.42 17.85 -4.06
CA LYS A 44 -7.13 17.01 -5.01
C LYS A 44 -6.26 16.72 -6.23
N ARG A 45 -6.02 15.44 -6.49
CA ARG A 45 -5.31 14.90 -7.66
C ARG A 45 -6.21 13.91 -8.39
N LYS A 46 -5.74 13.41 -9.54
CA LYS A 46 -6.40 12.35 -10.31
C LYS A 46 -5.45 11.17 -10.43
N LYS A 47 -5.84 10.01 -9.91
CA LYS A 47 -5.10 8.74 -9.98
C LYS A 47 -6.07 7.62 -10.34
N TYR A 48 -5.63 6.67 -11.16
CA TYR A 48 -6.51 5.60 -11.68
C TYR A 48 -7.83 6.14 -12.25
N ASN A 49 -7.78 7.28 -12.95
CA ASN A 49 -8.93 8.03 -13.49
C ASN A 49 -10.01 8.47 -12.47
N VAL A 50 -9.72 8.47 -11.17
CA VAL A 50 -10.64 8.95 -10.11
C VAL A 50 -10.00 10.09 -9.30
N PRO A 51 -10.81 10.99 -8.71
CA PRO A 51 -10.29 12.00 -7.81
C PRO A 51 -9.74 11.36 -6.53
N VAL A 52 -8.56 11.78 -6.10
CA VAL A 52 -7.91 11.35 -4.85
C VAL A 52 -7.37 12.56 -4.11
N GLN A 53 -7.09 12.41 -2.82
CA GLN A 53 -6.47 13.43 -1.99
C GLN A 53 -5.03 13.00 -1.68
N MET A 54 -4.07 13.87 -2.00
CA MET A 54 -2.64 13.62 -1.79
C MET A 54 -2.05 14.73 -0.94
N SER A 55 -1.18 14.39 0.01
CA SER A 55 -0.51 15.37 0.86
C SER A 55 0.46 16.23 0.04
N CYS A 56 0.55 17.50 0.40
CA CYS A 56 1.57 18.44 -0.07
C CYS A 56 2.63 18.71 1.01
N HIS A 57 2.53 18.09 2.19
CA HIS A 57 3.49 18.27 3.28
C HIS A 57 4.78 17.49 3.00
N PRO A 58 5.95 18.14 2.84
CA PRO A 58 7.17 17.48 2.39
C PRO A 58 7.64 16.34 3.30
N GLU A 59 7.54 16.51 4.62
CA GLU A 59 8.02 15.50 5.58
C GLU A 59 7.13 14.27 5.60
N LEU A 60 5.81 14.45 5.47
CA LEU A 60 4.85 13.34 5.42
C LEU A 60 5.04 12.55 4.12
N ASN A 61 5.16 13.27 3.00
CA ASN A 61 5.38 12.64 1.70
C ASN A 61 6.70 11.86 1.69
N ARG A 62 7.76 12.44 2.26
CA ARG A 62 9.05 11.78 2.40
C ARG A 62 8.95 10.52 3.25
N TYR A 63 8.28 10.60 4.41
CA TYR A 63 8.11 9.45 5.29
C TYR A 63 7.39 8.30 4.58
N ILE A 64 6.29 8.59 3.86
CA ILE A 64 5.55 7.60 3.06
C ILE A 64 6.45 7.03 1.96
N GLN A 65 7.18 7.87 1.23
CA GLN A 65 8.05 7.45 0.14
C GLN A 65 9.23 6.60 0.60
N ASP A 66 9.95 7.01 1.65
CA ASP A 66 11.08 6.29 2.23
C ASP A 66 10.61 4.91 2.72
N THR A 67 9.44 4.88 3.35
CA THR A 67 8.78 3.64 3.78
C THR A 67 8.46 2.70 2.61
N LEU A 68 7.83 3.22 1.55
CA LEU A 68 7.48 2.43 0.38
C LEU A 68 8.73 1.96 -0.39
N HIS A 69 9.80 2.74 -0.35
CA HIS A 69 11.10 2.37 -0.91
C HIS A 69 11.70 1.16 -0.19
N CYS A 70 11.56 1.08 1.14
CA CYS A 70 12.02 -0.06 1.93
C CYS A 70 11.24 -1.35 1.61
N ILE A 71 9.93 -1.28 1.35
CA ILE A 71 9.12 -2.48 1.07
C ILE A 71 9.21 -2.95 -0.38
N LYS A 72 9.50 -2.05 -1.32
CA LYS A 72 9.56 -2.35 -2.76
C LYS A 72 10.43 -3.59 -3.09
N PRO A 73 11.67 -3.74 -2.61
CA PRO A 73 12.48 -4.94 -2.92
C PRO A 73 11.88 -6.24 -2.34
N LEU A 74 11.05 -6.15 -1.30
CA LEU A 74 10.33 -7.30 -0.74
C LEU A 74 9.13 -7.68 -1.62
N LEU A 75 8.42 -6.67 -2.15
CA LEU A 75 7.34 -6.86 -3.13
C LEU A 75 7.86 -7.51 -4.42
N GLU A 76 9.04 -7.07 -4.90
CA GLU A 76 9.70 -7.62 -6.09
C GLU A 76 10.02 -9.13 -5.96
N LYS A 77 10.38 -9.55 -4.75
CA LYS A 77 10.66 -10.95 -4.42
C LYS A 77 9.43 -11.77 -4.08
N ASN A 78 8.27 -11.11 -3.97
CA ASN A 78 7.02 -11.69 -3.47
C ASN A 78 7.16 -12.23 -2.03
N ASP A 79 7.92 -11.52 -1.19
CA ASP A 79 8.15 -11.85 0.23
C ASP A 79 7.17 -11.14 1.18
N VAL A 80 6.19 -10.41 0.64
CA VAL A 80 5.21 -9.63 1.41
C VAL A 80 3.84 -10.27 1.30
N GLU A 81 3.34 -10.84 2.41
CA GLU A 81 1.97 -11.37 2.48
C GLU A 81 0.95 -10.26 2.81
N LYS A 82 1.31 -9.34 3.71
CA LYS A 82 0.41 -8.27 4.18
C LYS A 82 1.15 -6.96 4.39
N VAL A 83 0.49 -5.87 4.05
CA VAL A 83 0.87 -4.51 4.42
C VAL A 83 -0.23 -3.96 5.32
N VAL A 84 0.12 -3.46 6.49
CA VAL A 84 -0.86 -2.95 7.46
C VAL A 84 -0.55 -1.49 7.76
N LEU A 85 -1.54 -0.63 7.58
CA LEU A 85 -1.52 0.74 8.08
C LEU A 85 -2.31 0.78 9.38
N VAL A 86 -1.63 1.10 10.48
CA VAL A 86 -2.21 1.18 11.82
C VAL A 86 -2.40 2.65 12.18
N ILE A 87 -3.58 3.01 12.66
CA ILE A 87 -3.84 4.31 13.26
C ILE A 87 -3.80 4.13 14.78
N LEU A 88 -3.07 5.01 15.45
CA LEU A 88 -2.90 4.99 16.90
C LEU A 88 -3.64 6.17 17.55
N ASP A 89 -4.04 6.00 18.80
CA ASP A 89 -4.46 7.12 19.65
C ASP A 89 -3.27 7.80 20.36
N LYS A 90 -3.55 8.79 21.20
CA LYS A 90 -2.55 9.52 21.99
C LYS A 90 -1.77 8.66 22.98
N GLU A 91 -2.33 7.52 23.37
CA GLU A 91 -1.72 6.58 24.31
C GLU A 91 -0.99 5.46 23.56
N HIS A 92 -0.80 5.61 22.24
CA HIS A 92 -0.19 4.65 21.33
C HIS A 92 -0.95 3.31 21.23
N HIS A 93 -2.26 3.31 21.52
CA HIS A 93 -3.08 2.13 21.31
C HIS A 93 -3.61 2.06 19.88
N PRO A 94 -3.60 0.87 19.25
CA PRO A 94 -4.11 0.69 17.90
C PRO A 94 -5.63 0.80 17.87
N VAL A 95 -6.14 1.87 17.25
CA VAL A 95 -7.57 2.14 17.10
C VAL A 95 -8.12 1.55 15.80
N GLU A 96 -7.34 1.63 14.71
CA GLU A 96 -7.76 1.13 13.39
C GLU A 96 -6.62 0.46 12.65
N ARG A 97 -6.96 -0.54 11.82
CA ARG A 97 -6.00 -1.26 10.97
C ARG A 97 -6.55 -1.42 9.56
N PHE A 98 -5.85 -0.87 8.59
CA PHE A 98 -6.09 -1.10 7.17
C PHE A 98 -5.13 -2.18 6.67
N VAL A 99 -5.66 -3.37 6.43
CA VAL A 99 -4.87 -4.55 6.03
C VAL A 99 -4.98 -4.75 4.51
N PHE A 100 -3.85 -4.67 3.83
CA PHE A 100 -3.69 -4.99 2.42
C PHE A 100 -3.05 -6.37 2.29
N GLU A 101 -3.85 -7.38 1.96
CA GLU A 101 -3.34 -8.73 1.69
C GLU A 101 -2.86 -8.82 0.24
N ILE A 102 -1.62 -9.26 0.06
CA ILE A 102 -0.95 -9.32 -1.24
C ILE A 102 -0.74 -10.78 -1.60
N MET A 103 -1.36 -11.20 -2.70
CA MET A 103 -1.19 -12.54 -3.26
C MET A 103 -0.82 -12.42 -4.73
N GLN A 104 0.43 -12.77 -5.06
CA GLN A 104 0.88 -12.85 -6.45
C GLN A 104 0.74 -14.29 -6.94
N PRO A 105 -0.25 -14.60 -7.81
CA PRO A 105 -0.38 -15.94 -8.35
C PRO A 105 0.83 -16.28 -9.25
N PRO A 106 1.34 -17.52 -9.21
CA PRO A 106 2.43 -17.94 -10.08
C PRO A 106 1.98 -17.93 -11.56
N LEU A 107 2.63 -17.08 -12.35
CA LEU A 107 2.53 -16.91 -13.82
C LEU A 107 1.12 -16.73 -14.41
N LEU A 108 0.78 -15.48 -14.72
CA LEU A 108 -0.31 -15.16 -15.63
C LEU A 108 0.24 -15.03 -17.06
N ALA A 109 -0.05 -16.01 -17.91
CA ALA A 109 0.10 -15.91 -19.36
C ALA A 109 -1.05 -15.06 -19.92
N ILE A 110 -1.00 -13.75 -19.68
CA ILE A 110 -2.00 -12.79 -20.19
C ILE A 110 -1.25 -11.70 -20.94
N SER A 111 -1.79 -11.27 -22.08
CA SER A 111 -1.31 -10.11 -22.83
C SER A 111 -1.19 -8.88 -21.92
N SER A 112 -0.02 -8.24 -21.93
CA SER A 112 0.36 -7.15 -21.01
C SER A 112 -0.64 -5.99 -20.99
N ASP A 113 -1.13 -5.56 -22.16
CA ASP A 113 -1.92 -4.32 -22.27
C ASP A 113 -3.36 -4.49 -21.74
N SER A 114 -3.97 -5.65 -21.98
CA SER A 114 -5.29 -5.98 -21.40
C SER A 114 -5.21 -6.14 -19.88
N LEU A 115 -4.09 -6.66 -19.37
CA LEU A 115 -3.89 -6.87 -17.94
C LEU A 115 -3.72 -5.55 -17.20
N LEU A 116 -2.89 -4.62 -17.71
CA LEU A 116 -2.67 -3.32 -17.06
C LEU A 116 -3.96 -2.50 -16.95
N ASN A 117 -4.78 -2.48 -18.01
CA ASN A 117 -6.09 -1.82 -17.97
C ASN A 117 -7.02 -2.47 -16.93
N HIS A 118 -7.02 -3.80 -16.84
CA HIS A 118 -7.83 -4.51 -15.86
C HIS A 118 -7.35 -4.23 -14.42
N VAL A 119 -6.05 -4.25 -14.19
CA VAL A 119 -5.45 -3.89 -12.89
C VAL A 119 -5.81 -2.45 -12.53
N GLU A 120 -5.69 -1.49 -13.46
CA GLU A 120 -6.09 -0.10 -13.20
C GLU A 120 -7.56 0.00 -12.75
N GLN A 121 -8.46 -0.75 -13.39
CA GLN A 121 -9.88 -0.79 -13.00
C GLN A 121 -10.10 -1.39 -11.61
N LEU A 122 -9.38 -2.46 -11.26
CA LEU A 122 -9.45 -3.07 -9.93
C LEU A 122 -8.91 -2.12 -8.85
N LEU A 123 -7.76 -1.49 -9.09
CA LEU A 123 -7.18 -0.50 -8.18
C LEU A 123 -8.11 0.71 -8.03
N ARG A 124 -8.72 1.19 -9.12
CA ARG A 124 -9.74 2.25 -9.11
C ARG A 124 -10.91 1.89 -8.19
N ALA A 125 -11.43 0.68 -8.27
CA ALA A 125 -12.52 0.23 -7.41
C ALA A 125 -12.11 0.25 -5.93
N PHE A 126 -10.86 -0.12 -5.62
CA PHE A 126 -10.32 -0.06 -4.27
C PHE A 126 -10.23 1.38 -3.73
N ILE A 127 -9.70 2.30 -4.54
CA ILE A 127 -9.62 3.72 -4.20
C ILE A 127 -11.00 4.33 -3.94
N LEU A 128 -12.01 3.98 -4.75
CA LEU A 128 -13.38 4.43 -4.54
C LEU A 128 -13.96 3.88 -3.23
N LYS A 129 -13.65 2.63 -2.89
CA LYS A 129 -14.11 2.01 -1.64
C LYS A 129 -13.47 2.67 -0.41
N ILE A 130 -12.18 3.02 -0.46
CA ILE A 130 -11.53 3.82 0.60
C ILE A 130 -12.17 5.20 0.69
N SER A 131 -12.49 5.84 -0.43
CA SER A 131 -13.05 7.21 -0.45
C SER A 131 -14.40 7.33 0.29
N VAL A 132 -15.11 6.22 0.49
CA VAL A 132 -16.43 6.18 1.16
C VAL A 132 -16.40 5.34 2.44
N CYS A 133 -15.23 4.90 2.92
CA CYS A 133 -15.16 4.02 4.08
C CYS A 133 -15.61 4.71 5.37
N ASP A 134 -15.51 6.04 5.45
CA ASP A 134 -16.00 6.83 6.57
C ASP A 134 -17.50 6.62 6.86
N ALA A 135 -18.30 6.32 5.83
CA ALA A 135 -19.72 6.03 6.03
C ALA A 135 -19.99 4.65 6.67
N VAL A 136 -18.97 3.80 6.77
CA VAL A 136 -19.06 2.41 7.26
C VAL A 136 -18.24 2.18 8.54
N LEU A 137 -17.27 3.06 8.82
CA LEU A 137 -16.40 3.00 9.99
C LEU A 137 -16.90 3.96 11.08
N ASP A 138 -16.72 3.58 12.35
CA ASP A 138 -16.99 4.47 13.48
C ASP A 138 -16.03 5.66 13.47
N ASN A 139 -16.38 6.78 14.09
CA ASN A 139 -15.48 7.94 14.16
C ASN A 139 -14.25 7.62 15.02
N ASN A 140 -13.08 8.04 14.55
CA ASN A 140 -11.85 7.92 15.33
C ASN A 140 -11.86 8.90 16.52
N PRO A 141 -11.17 8.60 17.64
CA PRO A 141 -10.98 9.53 18.73
C PRO A 141 -10.35 10.86 18.25
N PRO A 142 -10.66 12.01 18.90
CA PRO A 142 -10.03 13.27 18.56
C PRO A 142 -8.51 13.23 18.78
N ASP A 143 -7.75 13.80 17.84
CA ASP A 143 -6.28 13.91 17.79
C ASP A 143 -5.52 12.56 17.68
N CYS A 144 -5.99 11.65 16.83
CA CYS A 144 -5.17 10.52 16.36
C CYS A 144 -4.00 11.01 15.49
N PHE A 145 -2.83 10.43 15.67
CA PHE A 145 -1.65 10.72 14.85
C PHE A 145 -1.06 9.45 14.25
N LEU A 146 -0.35 9.61 13.15
CA LEU A 146 0.48 8.57 12.56
C LEU A 146 1.87 8.69 13.20
N GLU A 147 2.27 7.71 14.00
CA GLU A 147 3.63 7.67 14.53
C GLU A 147 4.50 6.61 13.87
N GLU A 148 3.94 5.42 13.61
CA GLU A 148 4.66 4.35 12.93
C GLU A 148 3.76 3.57 11.97
N PHE A 149 4.25 3.32 10.76
CA PHE A 149 3.78 2.19 9.98
C PHE A 149 4.27 0.91 10.66
N ASP A 150 3.44 0.25 11.45
CA ASP A 150 3.74 -1.11 11.89
C ASP A 150 3.49 -2.08 10.73
N PHE A 151 4.51 -2.27 9.89
CA PHE A 151 4.50 -3.33 8.89
C PHE A 151 4.66 -4.66 9.59
N HIS A 152 3.53 -5.33 9.80
CA HIS A 152 3.57 -6.77 10.07
C HIS A 152 3.94 -7.52 8.78
N LEU A 153 5.22 -7.44 8.40
CA LEU A 153 5.85 -8.17 7.32
C LEU A 153 5.91 -9.64 7.72
N ARG A 154 4.85 -10.39 7.39
CA ARG A 154 4.91 -11.84 7.41
C ARG A 154 5.69 -12.28 6.19
N ILE A 155 7.00 -12.40 6.37
CA ILE A 155 7.92 -12.93 5.35
C ILE A 155 7.60 -14.42 5.18
N THR A 156 7.26 -14.83 3.97
CA THR A 156 7.18 -16.25 3.59
C THR A 156 8.59 -16.83 3.49
N GLY A 157 9.24 -17.03 4.63
CA GLY A 157 10.56 -17.62 4.73
C GLY A 157 10.77 -18.18 6.13
N HIS A 158 11.05 -19.47 6.22
CA HIS A 158 11.51 -20.12 7.45
C HIS A 158 12.79 -19.42 7.94
N TRP A 159 12.66 -18.44 8.82
CA TRP A 159 13.78 -17.96 9.61
C TRP A 159 14.01 -18.95 10.75
N GLY A 160 14.87 -19.93 10.51
CA GLY A 160 15.52 -20.66 11.59
C GLY A 160 16.32 -19.68 12.47
N PRO A 161 16.50 -19.99 13.77
CA PRO A 161 17.12 -19.07 14.72
C PRO A 161 18.62 -18.97 14.44
N SER A 162 19.06 -17.86 13.85
CA SER A 162 20.49 -17.54 13.72
C SER A 162 20.74 -16.09 14.12
N TRP A 163 20.52 -15.76 15.38
CA TRP A 163 21.21 -14.66 16.07
C TRP A 163 21.44 -15.03 17.53
N ARG A 164 22.51 -15.78 17.77
CA ARG A 164 23.27 -15.81 19.01
C ARG A 164 24.72 -16.07 18.64
N HIS A 165 25.52 -15.01 18.56
CA HIS A 165 26.96 -15.03 18.84
C HIS A 165 27.39 -13.61 19.21
#